data_AF-A0A7S0F2N4-F1
#
_entry.id   AF-A0A7S0F2N4-F1
#
_cell.length_a   1.000
_cell.length_b   1.000
_cell.length_c   1.000
_cell.angle_alpha   90.00
_cell.angle_beta   90.00
_cell.angle_gamma   90.00
#
_symmetry.space_group_name_H-M   'P 1'
#
loop_
_entity.id
_entity.type
_entity.pdbx_description
1 polymer ?
#
loop_
_entity_poly.entity_id
_entity_poly.type
_entity_poly.pdbx_seq_one_letter_code
_entity_poly.pdbx_strand_id
1 'polypeptide(L)'
;RRQLDLGIPFDLTSSDRSSEHPKIVKQDGESQVLFKLLTKKGNKPSTKELAVPLETTIASTSLERGNAMAEDRDELKRKVLGYQAQADGTQQRPFRGGRRGYVIANPFGRG
;
A
#
# COMPACT_ATOMS: atom_id res chain seq x y z
N ARG A 1 37.62 -1.45 12.96
CA ARG A 1 36.51 -0.77 12.24
C ARG A 1 35.22 -1.36 12.78
N ARG A 2 34.48 -0.64 13.64
CA ARG A 2 33.21 -1.13 14.19
C ARG A 2 32.12 -0.92 13.14
N GLN A 3 31.52 -2.03 12.71
CA GLN A 3 30.36 -2.07 11.83
C GLN A 3 29.25 -1.26 12.52
N LEU A 4 28.74 -0.23 11.84
CA LEU A 4 27.62 0.57 12.32
C LEU A 4 26.37 -0.30 12.26
N ASP A 5 26.19 -1.13 13.28
CA ASP A 5 24.95 -1.86 13.53
C ASP A 5 23.92 -0.88 14.12
N LEU A 6 23.57 0.13 13.33
CA LEU A 6 22.44 0.99 13.59
C LEU A 6 21.21 0.15 13.27
N GLY A 7 20.76 -0.63 14.25
CA GLY A 7 19.48 -1.31 14.21
C GLY A 7 18.39 -0.27 14.00
N ILE A 8 18.00 -0.09 12.74
CA ILE A 8 16.84 0.71 12.38
C ILE A 8 15.65 -0.07 12.97
N PRO A 9 14.91 0.48 13.95
CA PRO A 9 13.78 -0.21 14.53
C PRO A 9 12.65 -0.19 13.50
N PHE A 10 12.68 -1.14 12.58
CA PHE A 10 11.60 -1.39 11.66
C PHE A 10 10.59 -2.32 12.32
N ASP A 11 9.55 -1.74 12.91
CA ASP A 11 8.27 -2.45 13.04
C ASP A 11 7.63 -2.50 11.63
N LEU A 12 8.09 -3.46 10.83
CA LEU A 12 7.59 -3.77 9.49
C LEU A 12 6.23 -4.49 9.50
N THR A 13 5.63 -4.71 10.68
CA THR A 13 4.44 -5.56 10.84
C THR A 13 3.13 -4.78 10.93
N SER A 14 3.16 -3.45 11.12
CA SER A 14 1.94 -2.61 11.18
C SER A 14 2.02 -1.34 10.35
N SER A 15 3.12 -1.14 9.61
CA SER A 15 3.25 -0.02 8.67
C SER A 15 2.28 -0.25 7.52
N ASP A 16 1.08 0.30 7.70
CA ASP A 16 0.09 0.69 6.71
C ASP A 16 0.69 0.65 5.30
N ARG A 17 0.58 -0.51 4.64
CA ARG A 17 0.94 -0.70 3.22
C ARG A 17 -0.05 0.02 2.31
N SER A 18 -0.85 0.93 2.86
CA SER A 18 -1.75 1.79 2.13
C SER A 18 -0.93 2.88 1.46
N SER A 19 -0.54 2.57 0.23
CA SER A 19 -0.12 3.48 -0.83
C SER A 19 1.13 4.32 -0.57
N GLU A 20 2.24 3.89 -1.17
CA GLU A 20 3.42 4.71 -1.54
C GLU A 20 3.09 5.86 -2.52
N HIS A 21 1.82 6.23 -2.68
CA HIS A 21 1.48 7.39 -3.48
C HIS A 21 1.64 8.66 -2.64
N PRO A 22 2.34 9.68 -3.16
CA PRO A 22 2.41 10.97 -2.50
C PRO A 22 0.99 11.49 -2.27
N LYS A 23 0.65 11.75 -1.01
CA LYS A 23 -0.67 12.30 -0.65
C LYS A 23 -0.68 13.78 -1.01
N ILE A 24 -1.53 14.16 -1.96
CA ILE A 24 -1.73 15.56 -2.33
C ILE A 24 -2.90 16.12 -1.51
N VAL A 25 -2.65 17.21 -0.81
CA VAL A 25 -3.65 17.96 -0.04
C VAL A 25 -3.82 19.33 -0.69
N LYS A 26 -5.05 19.81 -0.79
CA LYS A 26 -5.33 21.19 -1.19
C LYS A 26 -5.57 22.01 0.07
N GLN A 27 -4.70 22.97 0.33
CA GLN A 27 -4.81 23.88 1.46
C GLN A 27 -4.68 25.31 0.95
N ASP A 28 -5.65 26.16 1.29
CA ASP A 28 -5.69 27.58 0.91
C ASP A 28 -5.65 27.84 -0.61
N GLY A 29 -6.20 26.91 -1.40
CA GLY A 29 -6.23 27.01 -2.86
C GLY A 29 -4.96 26.52 -3.56
N GLU A 30 -3.91 26.26 -2.80
CA GLU A 30 -2.65 25.71 -3.28
C GLU A 30 -2.60 24.20 -3.08
N SER A 31 -2.06 23.49 -4.07
CA SER A 31 -1.88 22.04 -3.97
C SER A 31 -0.51 21.74 -3.38
N GLN A 32 -0.48 20.88 -2.36
CA GLN A 32 0.72 20.55 -1.59
C GLN A 32 0.87 19.03 -1.47
N VAL A 33 2.10 18.56 -1.41
CA VAL A 33 2.44 17.16 -1.18
C VAL A 33 2.80 16.94 0.28
N LEU A 34 2.19 15.92 0.90
CA LEU A 34 2.43 15.57 2.29
C LEU A 34 3.59 14.58 2.42
N PHE A 35 4.65 14.99 3.11
CA PHE A 35 5.81 14.17 3.40
C PHE A 35 5.81 13.70 4.85
N LYS A 36 6.17 12.44 5.08
CA LYS A 36 6.39 11.91 6.42
C LYS A 36 7.84 12.20 6.85
N LEU A 37 8.00 13.17 7.73
CA LEU A 37 9.28 13.56 8.31
C LEU A 37 9.62 12.68 9.52
N LEU A 38 10.71 11.92 9.41
CA LEU A 38 11.28 11.19 10.53
C LEU A 38 12.04 12.15 11.45
N THR A 39 11.70 12.13 12.73
CA THR A 39 12.27 13.00 13.77
C THR A 39 12.63 12.18 15.00
N LYS A 40 13.37 12.79 15.93
CA LYS A 40 13.66 12.21 17.24
C LYS A 40 13.26 13.19 18.33
N LYS A 41 12.63 12.69 19.40
CA LYS A 41 12.42 13.44 20.64
C LYS A 41 13.24 12.76 21.73
N GLY A 42 14.42 13.31 22.01
CA GLY A 42 15.46 12.59 22.77
C GLY A 42 15.95 11.37 21.99
N ASN A 43 15.94 10.19 22.62
CA ASN A 43 16.30 8.91 22.00
C ASN A 43 15.10 8.11 21.43
N LYS A 44 13.90 8.70 21.42
CA LYS A 44 12.71 8.03 20.85
C LYS A 44 12.45 8.51 19.42
N PRO A 45 12.32 7.59 18.43
CA PRO A 45 11.93 7.96 17.08
C PRO A 45 10.48 8.47 17.08
N SER A 46 10.19 9.44 16.22
CA SER A 46 8.87 10.05 16.05
C SER A 46 8.69 10.44 14.60
N THR A 47 7.46 10.44 14.09
CA THR A 47 7.17 10.84 12.71
C THR A 47 6.17 11.98 12.69
N LYS A 48 6.41 12.99 11.86
CA LYS A 48 5.52 14.13 11.64
C LYS A 48 5.16 14.22 10.17
N GLU A 49 4.06 14.87 9.86
CA GLU A 49 3.67 15.19 8.49
C GLU A 49 4.07 16.63 8.18
N LEU A 50 4.57 16.86 6.96
CA LEU A 50 5.00 18.15 6.49
C LEU A 50 4.41 18.37 5.09
N ALA A 51 3.61 19.42 4.96
CA ALA A 51 3.06 19.84 3.68
C ALA A 51 4.10 20.67 2.92
N VAL A 52 4.40 20.27 1.69
CA VAL A 52 5.36 20.95 0.81
C VAL A 52 4.63 21.43 -0.44
N PRO A 53 4.80 22.70 -0.85
CA PRO A 53 4.22 23.19 -2.10
C PRO A 53 4.73 22.43 -3.33
N LEU A 54 3.85 22.28 -4.33
CA LEU A 54 4.13 21.55 -5.57
C LEU A 54 5.26 22.16 -6.40
N GLU A 55 5.46 23.46 -6.27
CA GLU A 55 6.45 24.24 -7.01
C GLU A 55 7.88 23.84 -6.62
N THR A 56 8.05 23.16 -5.48
CA THR A 56 9.35 22.70 -5.02
C THR A 56 9.80 21.47 -5.81
N THR A 57 11.10 21.40 -6.11
CA THR A 57 11.71 20.27 -6.83
C THR A 57 11.47 18.92 -6.15
N ILE A 58 11.39 18.90 -4.82
CA ILE A 58 11.18 17.66 -4.06
C ILE A 58 9.74 17.15 -4.26
N ALA A 59 8.76 18.05 -4.27
CA ALA A 59 7.36 17.68 -4.49
C ALA A 59 7.13 17.19 -5.92
N SER A 60 7.65 17.90 -6.93
CA SER A 60 7.49 17.52 -8.34
C SER A 60 8.14 16.18 -8.68
N THR A 61 9.39 15.97 -8.28
CA THR A 61 10.12 14.72 -8.55
C THR A 61 9.51 13.52 -7.81
N SER A 62 8.97 13.74 -6.62
CA SER A 62 8.29 12.69 -5.84
C SER A 62 6.98 12.26 -6.50
N LEU A 63 6.25 13.21 -7.11
CA LEU A 63 5.04 12.91 -7.87
C LEU A 63 5.34 12.15 -9.15
N GLU A 64 6.32 12.58 -9.92
CA GLU A 64 6.77 11.88 -11.13
C GLU A 64 7.15 10.43 -10.81
N ARG A 65 7.95 10.23 -9.74
CA ARG A 65 8.32 8.89 -9.28
C ARG A 65 7.11 8.08 -8.83
N GLY A 66 6.18 8.69 -8.10
CA GLY A 66 4.96 8.03 -7.65
C GLY A 66 4.07 7.58 -8.82
N ASN A 67 4.02 8.36 -9.90
CA ASN A 67 3.27 8.02 -11.11
C ASN A 67 3.94 6.87 -11.87
N ALA A 68 5.26 6.91 -12.06
CA ALA A 68 6.00 5.82 -12.69
C ALA A 68 5.80 4.48 -11.96
N MET A 69 5.83 4.50 -10.61
CA MET A 69 5.54 3.31 -9.81
C MET A 69 4.09 2.83 -9.96
N ALA A 70 3.14 3.73 -10.17
CA ALA A 70 1.75 3.38 -10.45
C ALA A 70 1.62 2.65 -11.79
N GLU A 71 2.27 3.18 -12.82
CA GLU A 71 2.29 2.61 -14.17
C GLU A 71 2.95 1.24 -14.20
N ASP A 72 4.10 1.10 -13.54
CA ASP A 72 4.80 -0.19 -13.39
C ASP A 72 3.92 -1.21 -12.68
N ARG A 73 3.22 -0.79 -11.62
CA ARG A 73 2.29 -1.65 -10.89
C ARG A 73 1.13 -2.09 -11.79
N ASP A 74 0.57 -1.19 -12.59
CA ASP A 74 -0.54 -1.50 -13.47
C ASP A 74 -0.11 -2.36 -14.67
N GLU A 75 1.10 -2.17 -15.18
CA GLU A 75 1.72 -3.09 -16.14
C GLU A 75 1.91 -4.49 -15.54
N LEU A 76 2.42 -4.58 -14.30
CA LEU A 76 2.58 -5.85 -13.61
C LEU A 76 1.23 -6.53 -13.37
N LYS A 77 0.20 -5.80 -12.94
CA LYS A 77 -1.17 -6.34 -12.81
C LYS A 77 -1.67 -6.90 -14.14
N ARG A 78 -1.51 -6.16 -15.24
CA ARG A 78 -1.91 -6.62 -16.58
C ARG A 78 -1.17 -7.90 -16.97
N LYS A 79 0.15 -7.96 -16.78
CA LYS A 79 0.95 -9.16 -17.05
C LYS A 79 0.47 -10.35 -16.20
N VAL A 80 0.35 -10.20 -14.89
CA VAL A 80 -0.06 -11.30 -13.99
C VAL A 80 -1.47 -11.81 -14.31
N LEU A 81 -2.44 -10.92 -14.50
CA LEU A 81 -3.82 -11.32 -14.86
C LEU A 81 -3.87 -11.94 -16.26
N GLY A 82 -3.08 -11.44 -17.21
CA GLY A 82 -2.93 -12.03 -18.55
C GLY A 82 -2.30 -13.42 -18.51
N TYR A 83 -1.28 -13.63 -17.67
CA TYR A 83 -0.67 -14.94 -17.44
C TYR A 83 -1.62 -15.90 -16.74
N GLN A 84 -2.46 -15.44 -15.81
CA GLN A 84 -3.47 -16.27 -15.16
C GLN A 84 -4.51 -16.75 -16.17
N ALA A 85 -4.98 -15.87 -17.05
CA ALA A 85 -5.88 -16.23 -18.15
C ALA A 85 -5.26 -17.21 -19.15
N GLN A 86 -3.95 -17.11 -19.45
CA GLN A 86 -3.25 -18.07 -20.32
C GLN A 86 -2.94 -19.40 -19.63
N ALA A 87 -2.61 -19.39 -18.33
CA ALA A 87 -2.41 -20.62 -17.54
C ALA A 87 -3.73 -21.39 -17.35
N ASP A 88 -4.85 -20.68 -17.20
CA ASP A 88 -6.19 -21.26 -17.12
C ASP A 88 -6.71 -21.79 -18.48
N GLY A 89 -5.98 -21.53 -19.57
CA GLY A 89 -6.17 -22.17 -20.88
C GLY A 89 -5.96 -23.69 -20.88
N THR A 90 -5.58 -24.27 -19.74
CA THR A 90 -5.49 -25.73 -19.55
C THR A 90 -6.50 -26.32 -18.57
N GLN A 91 -7.38 -25.56 -17.91
CA GLN A 91 -8.48 -26.12 -17.11
C GLN A 91 -9.46 -25.08 -16.53
N GLN A 92 -10.17 -24.34 -17.38
CA GLN A 92 -11.45 -23.75 -16.96
C GLN A 92 -12.50 -24.87 -16.80
N ARG A 93 -12.45 -25.57 -15.66
CA ARG A 93 -13.61 -26.33 -15.19
C ARG A 93 -14.61 -25.28 -14.68
N PRO A 94 -15.86 -25.26 -15.15
CA PRO A 94 -16.83 -24.35 -14.58
C PRO A 94 -16.96 -24.67 -13.10
N PHE A 95 -16.71 -23.68 -12.24
CA PHE A 95 -17.14 -23.73 -10.85
C PHE A 95 -18.67 -23.78 -10.86
N ARG A 96 -19.22 -24.98 -11.02
CA ARG A 96 -20.62 -25.28 -10.77
C ARG A 96 -20.79 -25.09 -9.27
N GLY A 97 -21.32 -23.94 -8.89
CA GLY A 97 -21.72 -23.63 -7.52
C GLY A 97 -22.74 -24.66 -7.03
N GLY A 98 -22.24 -25.78 -6.51
CA GLY A 98 -22.99 -26.64 -5.63
C GLY A 98 -23.13 -25.90 -4.31
N ARG A 99 -24.31 -25.30 -4.08
CA ARG A 99 -24.73 -24.88 -2.74
C ARG A 99 -24.73 -26.12 -1.82
N ARG A 100 -23.59 -26.44 -1.22
CA ARG A 100 -23.56 -27.21 0.04
C ARG A 100 -23.70 -26.20 1.16
N GLY A 101 -24.96 -25.90 1.48
CA GLY A 101 -25.28 -25.19 2.71
C GLY A 101 -24.84 -26.03 3.89
N TYR A 102 -23.76 -25.63 4.54
CA TYR A 102 -23.48 -26.09 5.90
C TYR A 102 -24.44 -25.32 6.81
N VAL A 103 -25.54 -25.97 7.19
CA VAL A 103 -26.40 -25.50 8.27
C VAL A 103 -25.59 -25.69 9.56
N ILE A 104 -25.06 -24.61 10.10
CA ILE A 104 -24.61 -24.57 11.49
C ILE A 104 -25.90 -24.59 12.32
N ALA A 105 -26.34 -25.78 12.74
CA ALA A 105 -27.41 -25.89 13.71
C ALA A 105 -26.89 -25.30 15.04
N ASN A 106 -27.39 -24.13 15.42
CA ASN A 106 -27.19 -23.59 16.76
C ASN A 106 -27.87 -24.54 17.76
N PRO A 107 -27.15 -25.19 18.69
CA PRO A 107 -27.75 -26.14 19.63
C PRO A 107 -28.50 -25.48 20.81
N PHE A 108 -28.86 -24.20 20.72
CA PHE A 108 -29.48 -23.44 21.81
C PHE A 108 -30.73 -22.63 21.40
N GLY A 109 -31.51 -23.12 20.43
CA GLY A 109 -32.83 -22.56 20.11
C GLY A 109 -33.94 -23.40 20.72
N ARG A 110 -34.65 -22.88 21.73
CA ARG A 110 -35.90 -23.47 22.23
C ARG A 110 -37.01 -23.33 21.18
N GLY A 111 -37.76 -24.41 20.98
CA GLY A 111 -39.05 -24.46 20.30
C GLY A 111 -39.74 -25.75 20.68
#